data_AF-A0A1S7P3F9-F1
#
_entry.id   AF-A0A1S7P3F9-F1
#
_cell.length_a   1.000
_cell.length_b   1.000
_cell.length_c   1.000
_cell.angle_alpha   90.00
_cell.angle_beta   90.00
_cell.angle_gamma   90.00
#
_symmetry.space_group_name_H-M   'P 1'
#
loop_
_entity.id
_entity.type
_entity.pdbx_description
1 polymer ?
#
loop_
_entity_poly.entity_id
_entity_poly.type
_entity_poly.pdbx_seq_one_letter_code
_entity_poly.pdbx_strand_id
1 'polypeptide(L)'
;MSNLADHLCAELKRQLEARSPVAPRIPTGGELLFRWFLDLHQARTYHAAGPNPISHAEILAYTQLMRWPIEPRHVSILRAMDRTYLECQSLRKNDAPEGVKNLPPISSAPLTAGLVDAIFG
;
A
#
# COMPACT_ATOMS: atom_id res chain seq x y z
N MET A 1 14.35 -24.62 3.31
CA MET A 1 15.14 -23.60 2.57
C MET A 1 14.23 -22.40 2.38
N SER A 2 14.58 -21.25 2.94
CA SER A 2 13.76 -20.02 2.87
C SER A 2 13.65 -19.54 1.42
N ASN A 3 12.42 -19.27 0.94
CA ASN A 3 12.18 -18.81 -0.43
C ASN A 3 12.51 -17.31 -0.53
N LEU A 4 12.96 -16.82 -1.70
CA LEU A 4 13.22 -15.40 -1.96
C LEU A 4 12.01 -14.52 -1.58
N ALA A 5 10.81 -15.02 -1.83
CA ALA A 5 9.55 -14.36 -1.45
C ALA A 5 9.50 -14.06 0.06
N ASP A 6 9.87 -15.03 0.90
CA ASP A 6 9.81 -14.91 2.36
C ASP A 6 10.77 -13.83 2.86
N HIS A 7 11.99 -13.80 2.31
CA HIS A 7 12.98 -12.78 2.64
C HIS A 7 12.53 -11.37 2.22
N LEU A 8 11.93 -11.22 1.04
CA LEU A 8 11.40 -9.93 0.58
C LEU A 8 10.21 -9.45 1.41
N CYS A 9 9.30 -10.36 1.79
CA CYS A 9 8.17 -10.03 2.64
C CYS A 9 8.64 -9.67 4.06
N ALA A 10 9.61 -10.38 4.62
CA ALA A 10 10.21 -10.06 5.91
C ALA A 10 10.93 -8.71 5.90
N GLU A 11 11.67 -8.41 4.83
CA GLU A 11 12.29 -7.09 4.61
C GLU A 11 11.23 -5.99 4.56
N LEU A 12 10.19 -6.16 3.74
CA LEU A 12 9.11 -5.19 3.61
C LEU A 12 8.40 -4.95 4.93
N LYS A 13 8.09 -6.01 5.68
CA LYS A 13 7.48 -5.90 7.01
C LYS A 13 8.38 -5.12 7.97
N ARG A 14 9.68 -5.41 8.00
CA ARG A 14 10.65 -4.68 8.84
C ARG A 14 10.69 -3.18 8.48
N GLN A 15 10.68 -2.86 7.19
CA GLN A 15 10.63 -1.47 6.71
C GLN A 15 9.36 -0.76 7.18
N LEU A 16 8.21 -1.42 7.07
CA LEU A 16 6.94 -0.86 7.50
C LEU A 16 6.93 -0.64 9.01
N GLU A 17 7.38 -1.60 9.82
CA GLU A 17 7.37 -1.53 11.28
C GLU A 17 8.43 -0.57 11.88
N ALA A 18 9.43 -0.16 11.10
CA ALA A 18 10.47 0.74 11.57
C ALA A 18 9.89 2.10 11.97
N ARG A 19 10.28 2.60 13.16
CA ARG A 19 9.88 3.92 13.67
C ARG A 19 10.63 5.09 13.01
N SER A 20 11.65 4.79 12.22
CA SER A 20 12.49 5.78 11.55
C SER A 20 12.96 5.22 10.20
N PRO A 21 13.36 6.08 9.24
CA PRO A 21 13.87 5.62 7.96
C PRO A 21 15.06 4.68 8.15
N VAL A 22 14.95 3.46 7.62
CA VAL A 22 16.02 2.45 7.65
C VAL A 22 16.38 2.04 6.23
N ALA A 23 17.66 1.81 5.96
CA ALA A 23 18.10 1.36 4.66
C ALA A 23 17.53 -0.04 4.33
N PRO A 24 17.03 -0.28 3.11
CA PRO A 24 16.54 -1.58 2.69
C PRO A 24 17.66 -2.60 2.58
N ARG A 25 17.46 -3.76 3.24
CA ARG A 25 18.36 -4.93 3.18
C ARG A 25 17.77 -5.96 2.23
N ILE A 26 17.79 -5.61 0.95
CA ILE A 26 17.18 -6.43 -0.09
C ILE A 26 18.01 -7.72 -0.25
N PRO A 27 17.38 -8.91 -0.24
CA PRO A 27 18.09 -10.17 -0.51
C PRO A 27 18.60 -10.19 -1.96
N THR A 28 19.76 -10.84 -2.19
CA THR A 28 20.34 -10.98 -3.53
C THR A 28 19.33 -11.55 -4.52
N GLY A 29 19.16 -10.88 -5.67
CA GLY A 29 18.20 -11.25 -6.70
C GLY A 29 16.78 -10.73 -6.45
N GLY A 30 16.57 -9.99 -5.36
CA GLY A 30 15.31 -9.34 -4.99
C GLY A 30 15.21 -7.87 -5.42
N GLU A 31 16.28 -7.28 -5.96
CA GLU A 31 16.40 -5.85 -6.24
C GLU A 31 15.35 -5.37 -7.24
N LEU A 32 15.20 -6.09 -8.35
CA LEU A 32 14.19 -5.77 -9.36
C LEU A 32 12.77 -5.98 -8.83
N LEU A 33 12.51 -7.05 -8.08
CA LEU A 33 11.19 -7.31 -7.50
C LEU A 33 10.79 -6.22 -6.52
N PHE A 34 11.73 -5.80 -5.67
CA PHE A 34 11.50 -4.70 -4.72
C PHE A 34 11.26 -3.38 -5.46
N ARG A 35 12.03 -3.11 -6.53
CA ARG A 35 11.82 -1.92 -7.36
C ARG A 35 10.46 -1.92 -8.04
N TRP A 36 10.08 -3.02 -8.70
CA TRP A 36 8.79 -3.15 -9.36
C TRP A 36 7.63 -3.02 -8.37
N PHE A 37 7.77 -3.61 -7.18
CA PHE A 37 6.79 -3.44 -6.11
C PHE A 37 6.61 -1.98 -5.71
N LEU A 38 7.70 -1.23 -5.52
CA LEU A 38 7.63 0.20 -5.18
C LEU A 38 6.98 1.04 -6.28
N ASP A 39 7.34 0.79 -7.54
CA ASP A 39 6.75 1.49 -8.70
C ASP A 39 5.23 1.21 -8.78
N LEU A 40 4.81 -0.05 -8.64
CA LEU A 40 3.40 -0.45 -8.61
C LEU A 40 2.67 0.11 -7.39
N HIS A 41 3.32 0.10 -6.22
CA HIS A 41 2.77 0.61 -4.98
C HIS A 41 2.50 2.12 -5.07
N GLN A 42 3.38 2.88 -5.73
CA GLN A 42 3.20 4.31 -5.95
C GLN A 42 1.98 4.64 -6.82
N ALA A 43 1.67 3.78 -7.80
CA ALA A 43 0.54 3.96 -8.71
C ALA A 43 -0.80 3.40 -8.17
N ARG A 44 -0.79 2.81 -6.98
CA ARG A 44 -1.94 2.13 -6.38
C ARG A 44 -3.11 3.09 -6.14
N THR A 45 -4.32 2.57 -6.39
CA THR A 45 -5.58 3.26 -6.06
C THR A 45 -6.02 3.04 -4.60
N TYR A 46 -6.79 3.98 -4.06
CA TYR A 46 -7.30 3.95 -2.69
C TYR A 46 -8.83 4.07 -2.68
N HIS A 47 -9.47 3.41 -1.71
CA HIS A 47 -10.88 3.58 -1.40
C HIS A 47 -11.06 3.96 0.07
N ALA A 48 -12.29 4.27 0.48
CA ALA A 48 -12.61 4.75 1.83
C ALA A 48 -12.10 3.83 2.96
N ALA A 49 -12.03 2.52 2.71
CA ALA A 49 -11.56 1.54 3.70
C ALA A 49 -10.06 1.20 3.56
N GLY A 50 -9.32 1.80 2.62
CA GLY A 50 -7.86 1.68 2.54
C GLY A 50 -7.28 1.54 1.13
N PRO A 51 -6.00 1.15 1.05
CA PRO A 51 -5.34 0.83 -0.21
C PRO A 51 -5.98 -0.38 -0.90
N ASN A 52 -6.20 -0.31 -2.21
CA ASN A 52 -6.60 -1.47 -3.00
C ASN A 52 -5.41 -2.45 -3.16
N PRO A 53 -5.66 -3.76 -3.30
CA PRO A 53 -4.63 -4.72 -3.72
C PRO A 53 -4.11 -4.41 -5.11
N ILE A 54 -2.84 -4.71 -5.37
CA ILE A 54 -2.27 -4.64 -6.72
C ILE A 54 -2.88 -5.76 -7.57
N SER A 55 -3.60 -5.38 -8.61
CA SER A 55 -4.28 -6.28 -9.54
C SER A 55 -3.32 -6.83 -10.60
N HIS A 56 -3.70 -7.97 -11.20
CA HIS A 56 -2.97 -8.52 -12.34
C HIS A 56 -3.01 -7.57 -13.56
N ALA A 57 -4.06 -6.77 -13.70
CA ALA A 57 -4.18 -5.78 -14.76
C ALA A 57 -3.12 -4.67 -14.62
N GLU A 58 -2.89 -4.18 -13.39
CA GLU A 58 -1.82 -3.21 -13.11
C GLU A 58 -0.43 -3.80 -13.38
N ILE A 59 -0.20 -5.04 -12.96
CA ILE A 59 1.07 -5.74 -13.22
C ILE A 59 1.28 -5.93 -14.73
N LEU A 60 0.25 -6.36 -15.46
CA LEU A 60 0.31 -6.53 -16.92
C LEU A 60 0.58 -5.19 -17.61
N ALA A 61 -0.14 -4.13 -17.24
CA ALA A 61 0.08 -2.80 -17.80
C ALA A 61 1.51 -2.30 -17.54
N TYR A 62 2.01 -2.42 -16.31
CA TYR A 62 3.39 -2.07 -15.96
C TYR A 62 4.41 -2.86 -16.77
N THR A 63 4.19 -4.18 -16.91
CA THR A 63 5.04 -5.08 -17.71
C THR A 63 5.15 -4.60 -19.16
N GLN A 64 4.01 -4.24 -19.77
CA GLN A 64 3.96 -3.78 -21.16
C GLN A 64 4.58 -2.38 -21.34
N LEU A 65 4.26 -1.44 -20.45
CA LEU A 65 4.75 -0.06 -20.52
C LEU A 65 6.26 0.02 -20.31
N MET A 66 6.77 -0.70 -19.31
CA MET A 66 8.20 -0.67 -18.95
C MET A 66 9.03 -1.72 -19.71
N ARG A 67 8.37 -2.60 -20.49
CA ARG A 67 8.99 -3.68 -21.27
C ARG A 67 9.80 -4.67 -20.41
N TRP A 68 9.33 -4.95 -19.20
CA TRP A 68 9.97 -5.94 -18.33
C TRP A 68 9.53 -7.37 -18.67
N PRO A 69 10.40 -8.38 -18.54
CA PRO A 69 10.03 -9.78 -18.70
C PRO A 69 9.47 -10.36 -17.37
N ILE A 70 8.31 -9.87 -16.94
CA ILE A 70 7.69 -10.32 -15.68
C ILE A 70 6.99 -11.68 -15.88
N GLU A 71 7.66 -12.75 -15.44
CA GLU A 71 7.14 -14.12 -15.41
C GLU A 71 6.12 -14.39 -14.28
N PRO A 72 5.29 -15.45 -14.36
CA PRO A 72 4.32 -15.80 -13.32
C PRO A 72 4.90 -15.96 -11.91
N ARG A 73 6.16 -16.43 -11.79
CA ARG A 73 6.84 -16.51 -10.50
C ARG A 73 7.10 -15.13 -9.88
N HIS A 74 7.41 -14.12 -10.69
CA HIS A 74 7.58 -12.74 -10.22
C HIS A 74 6.24 -12.14 -9.79
N VAL A 75 5.17 -12.36 -10.57
CA VAL A 75 3.81 -11.95 -10.20
C VAL A 75 3.42 -12.51 -8.83
N SER A 76 3.74 -13.78 -8.58
CA SER A 76 3.44 -14.45 -7.32
C SER A 76 4.17 -13.79 -6.14
N ILE A 77 5.44 -13.41 -6.32
CA ILE A 77 6.22 -12.69 -5.30
C ILE A 77 5.68 -11.27 -5.08
N LEU A 78 5.38 -10.52 -6.14
CA LEU A 78 4.81 -9.17 -6.05
C LEU A 78 3.49 -9.17 -5.28
N ARG A 79 2.64 -10.17 -5.53
CA ARG A 79 1.37 -10.34 -4.80
C ARG A 79 1.56 -10.76 -3.34
N ALA A 80 2.61 -11.53 -3.03
CA ALA A 80 2.96 -11.87 -1.66
C ALA A 80 3.42 -10.61 -0.89
N MET A 81 4.29 -9.81 -1.50
CA MET A 81 4.71 -8.51 -0.95
C MET A 81 3.52 -7.56 -0.74
N ASP A 82 2.60 -7.49 -1.70
CA ASP A 82 1.38 -6.69 -1.58
C ASP A 82 0.50 -7.14 -0.42
N ARG A 83 0.30 -8.46 -0.26
CA ARG A 83 -0.45 -9.00 0.86
C ARG A 83 0.19 -8.60 2.20
N THR A 84 1.51 -8.73 2.33
CA THR A 84 2.22 -8.32 3.54
C THR A 84 2.02 -6.82 3.84
N TYR A 85 2.06 -5.96 2.82
CA TYR A 85 1.75 -4.54 3.00
C TYR A 85 0.33 -4.31 3.52
N LEU A 86 -0.67 -4.97 2.93
CA LEU A 86 -2.07 -4.84 3.33
C LEU A 86 -2.32 -5.35 4.76
N GLU A 87 -1.69 -6.46 5.14
CA GLU A 87 -1.73 -7.00 6.50
C GLU A 87 -1.16 -5.98 7.50
N CYS A 88 0.03 -5.43 7.25
CA CYS A 88 0.62 -4.39 8.10
C CYS A 88 -0.25 -3.13 8.21
N GLN A 89 -0.89 -2.70 7.12
CA GLN A 89 -1.83 -1.58 7.15
C GLN A 89 -3.08 -1.89 7.97
N SER A 90 -3.63 -3.11 7.85
CA SER A 90 -4.82 -3.51 8.60
C SER A 90 -4.56 -3.57 10.11
N LEU A 91 -3.40 -4.09 10.53
CA LEU A 91 -3.00 -4.12 11.94
C LEU A 91 -2.87 -2.71 12.52
N ARG A 92 -2.26 -1.78 11.78
CA ARG A 92 -2.15 -0.37 12.19
C ARG A 92 -3.49 0.32 12.38
N LYS A 93 -4.51 -0.02 11.58
CA LYS A 93 -5.87 0.53 11.76
C LYS A 93 -6.54 0.02 13.02
N ASN A 94 -6.26 -1.22 13.42
CA ASN A 94 -6.83 -1.86 14.61
C ASN A 94 -6.15 -1.40 15.90
N ASP A 95 -4.92 -0.88 15.85
CA ASP A 95 -4.21 -0.30 17.00
C ASP A 95 -4.75 1.10 17.40
N ALA A 96 -5.77 1.62 16.72
CA ALA A 96 -6.52 2.79 17.20
C ALA A 96 -7.30 2.40 18.47
N PRO A 97 -7.29 3.22 19.54
CA PRO A 97 -7.83 2.84 20.84
C PRO A 97 -9.28 2.35 20.76
N GLU A 98 -9.50 1.16 21.32
CA GLU A 98 -10.75 0.43 21.36
C GLU A 98 -11.87 1.32 21.94
N GLY A 99 -12.86 1.67 21.11
CA GLY A 99 -14.04 2.44 21.52
C GLY A 99 -14.31 3.73 20.72
N VAL A 100 -13.36 4.25 19.94
CA VAL A 100 -13.62 5.38 19.05
C VAL A 100 -13.97 4.84 17.67
N LYS A 101 -15.27 4.69 17.38
CA LYS A 101 -15.72 4.73 15.98
C LYS A 101 -15.12 6.00 15.40
N ASN A 102 -14.21 5.88 14.44
CA ASN A 102 -13.66 7.03 13.70
C ASN A 102 -14.82 7.73 12.99
N LEU A 103 -15.54 8.57 13.72
CA LEU A 103 -16.54 9.47 13.18
C LEU A 103 -15.76 10.39 12.23
N PRO A 104 -16.23 10.58 10.98
CA PRO A 104 -15.66 11.61 10.12
C PRO A 104 -15.66 12.93 10.89
N PRO A 105 -14.64 13.79 10.70
CA PRO A 105 -14.55 15.05 11.41
C PRO A 105 -15.87 15.81 11.25
N ILE A 106 -16.62 15.93 12.34
CA ILE A 106 -17.87 16.70 12.35
C ILE A 106 -17.43 18.16 12.35
N SER A 107 -17.75 18.88 11.29
CA SER A 107 -17.47 20.31 11.22
C SER A 107 -18.13 21.03 12.40
N SER A 108 -17.35 21.79 13.16
CA SER A 108 -17.86 22.68 14.21
C SER A 108 -18.45 23.98 13.65
N ALA A 109 -18.37 24.19 12.32
CA ALA A 109 -18.94 25.37 11.70
C ALA A 109 -20.47 25.32 11.76
N PRO A 110 -21.14 26.36 12.29
CA PRO A 110 -22.59 26.43 12.25
C PRO A 110 -23.07 26.49 10.79
N LEU A 111 -24.08 25.69 10.45
CA LEU A 111 -24.78 25.78 9.17
C LEU A 111 -25.57 27.09 9.15
N THR A 112 -24.97 28.13 8.58
CA THR A 112 -25.61 29.44 8.39
C THR A 112 -26.11 29.58 6.95
N ALA A 113 -27.15 30.38 6.74
CA ALA A 113 -27.66 30.69 5.41
C ALA A 113 -26.56 31.26 4.49
N GLY A 114 -25.68 32.11 5.04
CA GLY A 114 -24.54 32.66 4.29
C GLY A 114 -23.51 31.61 3.85
N LEU A 115 -23.36 30.50 4.59
CA LEU A 115 -22.50 29.39 4.16
C LEU A 115 -23.11 28.63 2.98
N VAL A 116 -24.44 28.48 2.96
CA VAL A 116 -25.16 27.85 1.85
C VAL A 116 -25.06 28.72 0.60
N ASP A 117 -25.34 30.02 0.73
CA ASP A 117 -25.27 30.97 -0.39
C ASP A 117 -23.84 31.09 -0.94
N ALA A 118 -22.81 31.02 -0.10
CA ALA A 118 -21.41 31.06 -0.53
C ALA A 118 -20.93 29.80 -1.28
N ILE A 119 -21.61 28.65 -1.09
CA ILE A 119 -21.25 27.38 -1.73
C ILE A 119 -22.04 27.17 -3.03
N PHE A 120 -23.29 27.67 -3.09
CA PHE A 120 -24.23 27.37 -4.17
C PHE A 120 -24.68 28.60 -4.99
N GLY A 121 -24.25 29.81 -4.63
CA GLY A 121 -24.54 31.07 -5.32
C GLY A 121 -23.52 31.44 -6.39
#